data_AF-A0A975RF18-F1
#
_entry.id   AF-A0A975RF18-F1
#
_cell.length_a   1.000
_cell.length_b   1.000
_cell.length_c   1.000
_cell.angle_alpha   90.00
_cell.angle_beta   90.00
_cell.angle_gamma   90.00
#
_symmetry.space_group_name_H-M   'P 1'
#
loop_
_entity.id
_entity.type
_entity.pdbx_description
1 polymer ?
#
loop_
_entity_poly.entity_id
_entity_poly.type
_entity_poly.pdbx_seq_one_letter_code
_entity_poly.pdbx_strand_id
1 'polypeptide(L)'
;MDVTEEHPVPRWASEATAALVRQGWNVHRPPYGYRTMTVAGTRTGSGRLRTRLTPDPLRGPVVQHIFYWRAVTGLDVDQITQRLNNDPDRYPPPGTSVTWHAAAVTRILTNLKYTGYQALRTRDESNRLRPAEQWVLSDQPAHRALITTALFWAAQNPTTDTRRALRHRLLAQPHDLSA
;
A
#
# COMPACT_ATOMS: atom_id res chain seq x y z
N MET A 1 -4.81 34.16 -10.18
CA MET A 1 -3.78 33.40 -10.90
C MET A 1 -3.65 32.09 -10.17
N ASP A 2 -4.40 31.08 -10.64
CA ASP A 2 -4.44 29.76 -10.04
C ASP A 2 -3.41 28.91 -10.79
N VAL A 3 -2.30 28.58 -10.13
CA VAL A 3 -1.27 27.72 -10.69
C VAL A 3 -1.65 26.31 -10.28
N THR A 4 -2.46 25.65 -11.11
CA THR A 4 -2.55 24.19 -11.08
C THR A 4 -1.16 23.66 -11.44
N GLU A 5 -0.37 23.29 -10.43
CA GLU A 5 0.81 22.45 -10.61
C GLU A 5 0.37 21.08 -11.14
N GLU A 6 0.22 20.97 -12.45
CA GLU A 6 0.20 19.67 -13.11
C GLU A 6 1.59 19.07 -13.00
N HIS A 7 1.78 18.20 -12.02
CA HIS A 7 2.98 17.37 -11.94
C HIS A 7 3.08 16.46 -13.18
N PRO A 8 4.11 16.64 -14.04
CA PRO A 8 4.22 15.88 -15.28
C PRO A 8 4.39 14.38 -14.99
N VAL A 9 3.64 13.54 -15.70
CA VAL A 9 3.67 12.09 -15.49
C VAL A 9 4.90 11.46 -16.18
N PRO A 10 5.70 10.63 -15.47
CA PRO A 10 6.95 10.10 -16.00
C PRO A 10 6.79 8.96 -17.02
N ARG A 11 7.74 8.90 -17.97
CA ARG A 11 7.80 8.16 -19.26
C ARG A 11 7.53 6.63 -19.28
N TRP A 12 7.19 5.98 -18.17
CA TRP A 12 6.85 4.54 -18.14
C TRP A 12 5.53 4.21 -17.43
N ALA A 13 4.99 5.12 -16.61
CA ALA A 13 3.57 5.14 -16.32
C ALA A 13 2.95 6.01 -17.41
N SER A 14 2.30 5.42 -18.41
CA SER A 14 1.60 6.27 -19.39
C SER A 14 0.65 7.22 -18.63
N GLU A 15 0.48 8.46 -19.10
CA GLU A 15 -0.53 9.39 -18.54
C GLU A 15 -1.88 8.69 -18.38
N ALA A 16 -2.24 7.81 -19.34
CA ALA A 16 -3.41 6.96 -19.25
C ALA A 16 -3.42 6.04 -18.02
N THR A 17 -2.29 5.41 -17.66
CA THR A 17 -2.20 4.59 -16.43
C THR A 17 -2.31 5.47 -15.18
N ALA A 18 -1.65 6.63 -15.17
CA ALA A 18 -1.74 7.57 -14.06
C ALA A 18 -3.18 8.08 -13.84
N ALA A 19 -3.88 8.45 -14.92
CA ALA A 19 -5.29 8.86 -14.87
C ALA A 19 -6.20 7.77 -14.29
N LEU A 20 -5.96 6.49 -14.63
CA LEU A 20 -6.72 5.38 -14.05
C LEU A 20 -6.44 5.18 -12.56
N VAL A 21 -5.20 5.39 -12.14
CA VAL A 21 -4.81 5.32 -10.72
C VAL A 21 -5.44 6.45 -9.93
N ARG A 22 -5.44 7.69 -10.47
CA ARG A 22 -6.13 8.86 -9.86
C ARG A 22 -7.62 8.57 -9.60
N GLN A 23 -8.29 7.93 -10.56
CA GLN A 23 -9.69 7.45 -10.43
C GLN A 23 -9.88 6.22 -9.51
N GLY A 24 -8.80 5.69 -8.93
CA GLY A 24 -8.84 4.55 -8.00
C GLY A 24 -9.01 3.18 -8.67
N TRP A 25 -8.77 3.07 -9.99
CA TRP A 25 -8.83 1.77 -10.67
C TRP A 25 -7.60 0.92 -10.37
N ASN A 26 -7.82 -0.39 -10.23
CA ASN A 26 -6.71 -1.33 -10.16
C ASN A 26 -6.15 -1.58 -11.59
N VAL A 27 -4.91 -1.17 -11.81
CA VAL A 27 -4.21 -1.26 -13.11
C VAL A 27 -3.23 -2.44 -13.21
N HIS A 28 -2.90 -3.08 -12.09
CA HIS A 28 -1.89 -4.15 -12.02
C HIS A 28 -2.40 -5.36 -11.23
N ARG A 29 -1.56 -6.39 -11.09
CA ARG A 29 -1.86 -7.53 -10.22
C ARG A 29 -2.18 -7.03 -8.80
N PRO A 30 -3.25 -7.52 -8.14
CA PRO A 30 -3.55 -7.15 -6.78
C PRO A 30 -2.37 -7.50 -5.85
N PRO A 31 -1.99 -6.61 -4.93
CA PRO A 31 -0.97 -6.93 -3.92
C PRO A 31 -1.47 -8.00 -2.96
N TYR A 32 -0.56 -8.73 -2.32
CA TYR A 32 -0.88 -9.75 -1.32
C TYR A 32 -1.82 -9.20 -0.25
N GLY A 33 -2.82 -9.96 0.17
CA GLY A 33 -3.86 -9.48 1.09
C GLY A 33 -5.06 -8.79 0.41
N TYR A 34 -5.00 -8.54 -0.89
CA TYR A 34 -6.13 -8.10 -1.70
C TYR A 34 -6.43 -9.08 -2.85
N ARG A 35 -7.68 -9.08 -3.27
CA ARG A 35 -8.17 -9.66 -4.53
C ARG A 35 -8.83 -8.57 -5.38
N THR A 36 -9.06 -8.85 -6.66
CA THR A 36 -9.80 -7.95 -7.55
C THR A 36 -11.29 -8.19 -7.47
N MET A 37 -12.07 -7.11 -7.44
CA MET A 37 -13.53 -7.11 -7.61
C MET A 37 -13.85 -6.40 -8.92
N THR A 38 -14.58 -7.04 -9.82
CA THR A 38 -15.06 -6.43 -11.06
C THR A 38 -16.14 -5.40 -10.77
N VAL A 39 -16.10 -4.28 -11.50
CA VAL A 39 -17.11 -3.22 -11.43
C VAL A 39 -17.95 -3.27 -12.71
N ALA A 40 -19.26 -3.50 -12.55
CA ALA A 40 -20.18 -3.58 -13.68
C ALA A 40 -20.26 -2.24 -14.44
N GLY A 41 -20.57 -2.32 -15.73
CA GLY A 41 -20.77 -1.13 -16.58
C GLY A 41 -19.51 -0.37 -16.98
N THR A 42 -18.35 -0.61 -16.34
CA THR A 42 -17.09 0.07 -16.69
C THR A 42 -16.08 -0.89 -17.32
N ARG A 43 -15.65 -0.60 -18.56
CA ARG A 43 -14.71 -1.45 -19.31
C ARG A 43 -13.35 -0.79 -19.54
N THR A 44 -12.32 -1.61 -19.73
CA THR A 44 -11.00 -1.22 -20.23
C THR A 44 -11.07 -0.97 -21.74
N GLY A 45 -10.02 -0.38 -22.33
CA GLY A 45 -9.92 -0.26 -23.79
C GLY A 45 -9.93 -1.61 -24.53
N SER A 46 -9.55 -2.69 -23.84
CA SER A 46 -9.63 -4.08 -24.33
C SER A 46 -10.98 -4.77 -24.07
N GLY A 47 -12.00 -4.03 -23.61
CA GLY A 47 -13.35 -4.55 -23.39
C GLY A 47 -13.55 -5.36 -22.11
N ARG A 48 -12.51 -5.59 -21.29
CA ARG A 48 -12.63 -6.29 -19.99
C ARG A 48 -13.26 -5.38 -18.95
N LEU A 49 -14.00 -5.94 -17.99
CA LEU A 49 -14.51 -5.14 -16.86
C LEU A 49 -13.33 -4.58 -16.06
N ARG A 50 -13.47 -3.32 -15.63
CA ARG A 50 -12.51 -2.72 -14.71
C ARG A 50 -12.64 -3.33 -13.33
N THR A 51 -11.55 -3.29 -12.57
CA THR A 51 -11.49 -3.87 -11.24
C THR A 51 -11.08 -2.84 -10.19
N ARG A 52 -11.58 -3.04 -8.97
CA ARG A 52 -11.07 -2.42 -7.74
C ARG A 52 -10.48 -3.49 -6.83
N LEU A 53 -9.73 -3.08 -5.82
CA LEU A 53 -9.23 -4.00 -4.81
C LEU A 53 -10.30 -4.24 -3.74
N THR A 54 -10.37 -5.47 -3.24
CA THR A 54 -11.13 -5.81 -2.04
C THR A 54 -10.27 -6.73 -1.17
N PRO A 55 -10.36 -6.65 0.16
CA PRO A 55 -9.61 -7.54 1.04
C PRO A 55 -9.80 -9.02 0.68
N ASP A 56 -8.70 -9.75 0.70
CA ASP A 56 -8.69 -11.21 0.71
C ASP A 56 -8.95 -11.66 2.16
N PRO A 57 -9.96 -12.49 2.44
CA PRO A 57 -10.31 -12.88 3.81
C PRO A 57 -9.22 -13.70 4.51
N LEU A 58 -8.42 -14.47 3.75
CA LEU A 58 -7.34 -15.30 4.29
C LEU A 58 -6.06 -14.49 4.44
N ARG A 59 -5.70 -13.71 3.40
CA ARG A 59 -4.39 -13.03 3.33
C ARG A 59 -4.41 -11.61 3.90
N GLY A 60 -5.57 -10.97 3.96
CA GLY A 60 -5.74 -9.63 4.51
C GLY A 60 -5.27 -9.52 5.97
N PRO A 61 -5.69 -10.44 6.86
CA PRO A 61 -5.21 -10.48 8.24
C PRO A 61 -3.69 -10.67 8.38
N VAL A 62 -3.06 -11.41 7.46
CA VAL A 62 -1.59 -11.61 7.47
C VAL A 62 -0.85 -10.28 7.27
N VAL A 63 -1.34 -9.42 6.37
CA VAL A 63 -0.79 -8.07 6.19
C VAL A 63 -0.91 -7.24 7.47
N GLN A 64 -2.05 -7.33 8.16
CA GLN A 64 -2.27 -6.63 9.43
C GLN A 64 -1.26 -7.06 10.50
N HIS A 65 -1.01 -8.37 10.62
CA HIS A 65 0.03 -8.88 11.52
C HIS A 65 1.43 -8.39 11.16
N ILE A 66 1.81 -8.40 9.88
CA ILE A 66 3.12 -7.93 9.41
C ILE A 66 3.34 -6.46 9.83
N PHE A 67 2.36 -5.59 9.57
CA PHE A 67 2.46 -4.18 9.95
C PHE A 67 2.44 -3.99 11.47
N TYR A 68 1.62 -4.75 12.20
CA TYR A 68 1.59 -4.69 13.66
C TYR A 68 2.94 -5.10 14.27
N TRP A 69 3.51 -6.22 13.84
CA TRP A 69 4.81 -6.67 14.35
C TRP A 69 5.92 -5.67 14.03
N ARG A 70 5.90 -5.09 12.82
CA ARG A 70 6.88 -4.08 12.44
C ARG A 70 6.73 -2.82 13.29
N ALA A 71 5.53 -2.24 13.33
CA ALA A 71 5.28 -0.92 13.91
C ALA A 71 5.17 -0.92 15.45
N VAL A 72 4.60 -1.98 16.04
CA VAL A 72 4.27 -2.04 17.47
C VAL A 72 5.26 -2.91 18.24
N THR A 73 5.64 -4.06 17.67
CA THR A 73 6.62 -4.97 18.31
C THR A 73 8.06 -4.61 17.96
N GLY A 74 8.31 -3.87 16.88
CA GLY A 74 9.65 -3.46 16.46
C GLY A 74 10.44 -4.55 15.75
N LEU A 75 9.79 -5.64 15.29
CA LEU A 75 10.50 -6.71 14.60
C LEU A 75 11.09 -6.23 13.27
N ASP A 76 12.28 -6.68 12.94
CA ASP A 76 12.86 -6.47 11.61
C ASP A 76 12.27 -7.41 10.56
N VAL A 77 12.66 -7.20 9.30
CA VAL A 77 12.13 -7.96 8.16
C VAL A 77 12.47 -9.45 8.26
N ASP A 78 13.65 -9.80 8.77
CA ASP A 78 14.12 -11.18 8.84
C ASP A 78 13.38 -11.92 9.96
N GLN A 79 13.21 -11.28 11.11
CA GLN A 79 12.40 -11.78 12.23
C GLN A 79 10.94 -11.99 11.82
N ILE A 80 10.34 -11.05 11.08
CA ILE A 80 8.99 -11.20 10.53
C ILE A 80 8.94 -12.39 9.56
N THR A 81 9.92 -12.49 8.66
CA THR A 81 10.00 -13.58 7.67
C THR A 81 10.08 -14.94 8.34
N GLN A 82 10.97 -15.10 9.34
CA GLN A 82 11.09 -16.32 10.13
C GLN A 82 9.78 -16.66 10.84
N ARG A 83 9.15 -15.66 11.47
CA ARG A 83 7.88 -15.86 12.17
C ARG A 83 6.76 -16.33 11.25
N LEU A 84 6.69 -15.80 10.02
CA LEU A 84 5.73 -16.25 9.03
C LEU A 84 6.01 -17.70 8.59
N ASN A 85 7.28 -18.05 8.39
CA ASN A 85 7.70 -19.39 7.97
C ASN A 85 7.50 -20.48 9.05
N ASN A 86 7.40 -20.10 10.33
CA ASN A 86 7.14 -21.05 11.41
C ASN A 86 5.69 -21.55 11.44
N ASP A 87 4.76 -20.90 10.74
CA ASP A 87 3.33 -21.26 10.72
C ASP A 87 2.73 -20.99 9.32
N PRO A 88 3.11 -21.79 8.31
CA PRO A 88 2.73 -21.55 6.92
C PRO A 88 1.24 -21.77 6.63
N ASP A 89 0.55 -22.59 7.43
CA ASP A 89 -0.89 -22.81 7.31
C ASP A 89 -1.67 -21.54 7.69
N ARG A 90 -1.23 -20.87 8.76
CA ARG A 90 -1.79 -19.58 9.17
C ARG A 90 -1.32 -18.42 8.31
N TYR A 91 -0.09 -18.48 7.81
CA TYR A 91 0.55 -17.42 7.03
C TYR A 91 0.95 -17.92 5.64
N PRO A 92 -0.01 -18.17 4.74
CA PRO A 92 0.29 -18.72 3.44
C PRO A 92 1.14 -17.74 2.62
N PRO A 93 2.31 -18.14 2.09
CA PRO A 93 3.18 -17.25 1.31
C PRO A 93 2.53 -16.78 0.00
N PRO A 94 3.06 -15.72 -0.62
CA PRO A 94 2.51 -15.17 -1.85
C PRO A 94 2.69 -16.12 -3.05
N GLY A 95 1.64 -16.22 -3.87
CA GLY A 95 1.69 -16.95 -5.14
C GLY A 95 1.78 -18.46 -4.95
N THR A 96 2.70 -19.09 -5.67
CA THR A 96 2.99 -20.53 -5.61
C THR A 96 4.23 -20.84 -4.77
N SER A 97 4.76 -19.85 -4.05
CA SER A 97 5.91 -20.08 -3.17
C SER A 97 5.52 -21.04 -2.04
N VAL A 98 6.48 -21.83 -1.57
CA VAL A 98 6.33 -22.68 -0.39
C VAL A 98 6.78 -21.99 0.89
N THR A 99 7.54 -20.89 0.78
CA THR A 99 8.05 -20.11 1.92
C THR A 99 7.97 -18.61 1.68
N TRP A 100 8.03 -17.84 2.77
CA TRP A 100 8.22 -16.41 2.78
C TRP A 100 9.68 -16.03 2.53
N HIS A 101 9.85 -14.99 1.72
CA HIS A 101 11.13 -14.34 1.49
C HIS A 101 11.09 -12.91 2.06
N ALA A 102 12.23 -12.43 2.58
CA ALA A 102 12.39 -11.06 3.08
C ALA A 102 11.94 -10.01 2.06
N ALA A 103 12.25 -10.22 0.77
CA ALA A 103 11.83 -9.31 -0.30
C ALA A 103 10.30 -9.18 -0.42
N ALA A 104 9.53 -10.24 -0.15
CA ALA A 104 8.07 -10.19 -0.16
C ALA A 104 7.55 -9.37 1.03
N VAL A 105 8.12 -9.56 2.22
CA VAL A 105 7.79 -8.78 3.41
C VAL A 105 8.11 -7.29 3.21
N THR A 106 9.31 -6.97 2.70
CA THR A 106 9.70 -5.59 2.34
C THR A 106 8.74 -4.97 1.33
N ARG A 107 8.32 -5.73 0.32
CA ARG A 107 7.33 -5.26 -0.67
C ARG A 107 5.97 -4.99 -0.03
N ILE A 108 5.57 -5.76 0.98
CA ILE A 108 4.33 -5.50 1.72
C ILE A 108 4.46 -4.19 2.53
N LEU A 109 5.51 -4.07 3.35
CA LEU A 109 5.73 -2.91 4.22
C LEU A 109 5.86 -1.59 3.44
N THR A 110 6.38 -1.63 2.21
CA THR A 110 6.62 -0.43 1.39
C THR A 110 5.49 -0.12 0.39
N ASN A 111 4.33 -0.76 0.48
CA ASN A 111 3.25 -0.57 -0.48
C ASN A 111 2.09 0.26 0.10
N LEU A 112 2.01 1.52 -0.34
CA LEU A 112 0.95 2.45 0.07
C LEU A 112 -0.46 1.96 -0.21
N LYS A 113 -0.66 0.99 -1.11
CA LYS A 113 -2.01 0.44 -1.36
C LYS A 113 -2.67 -0.15 -0.11
N TYR A 114 -1.92 -0.47 0.94
CA TYR A 114 -2.49 -0.95 2.19
C TYR A 114 -3.26 0.10 3.00
N THR A 115 -3.07 1.39 2.71
CA THR A 115 -3.79 2.50 3.35
C THR A 115 -5.15 2.82 2.71
N GLY A 116 -5.56 2.06 1.68
CA GLY A 116 -6.86 2.23 1.01
C GLY A 116 -6.80 3.05 -0.28
N TYR A 117 -5.67 3.66 -0.61
CA TYR A 117 -5.46 4.39 -1.86
C TYR A 117 -4.93 3.48 -2.96
N GLN A 118 -5.25 3.76 -4.23
CA GLN A 118 -4.40 3.25 -5.30
C GLN A 118 -3.08 4.02 -5.30
N ALA A 119 -2.01 3.32 -5.68
CA ALA A 119 -0.68 3.91 -5.76
C ALA A 119 0.07 3.29 -6.93
N LEU A 120 0.77 4.13 -7.67
CA LEU A 120 1.69 3.73 -8.73
C LEU A 120 3.04 4.38 -8.45
N ARG A 121 4.04 3.51 -8.21
CA ARG A 121 5.42 3.96 -8.08
C ARG A 121 5.83 4.65 -9.37
N THR A 122 6.52 5.77 -9.26
CA THR A 122 7.05 6.53 -10.38
C THR A 122 8.57 6.40 -10.43
N ARG A 123 9.16 6.69 -11.59
CA ARG A 123 10.63 6.79 -11.73
C ARG A 123 11.00 8.15 -12.30
N ASP A 124 12.21 8.57 -12.03
CA ASP A 124 12.80 9.75 -12.65
C ASP A 124 13.32 9.46 -14.07
N GLU A 125 13.90 10.46 -14.70
CA GLU A 125 14.47 10.40 -16.05
C GLU A 125 15.65 9.42 -16.13
N SER A 126 16.32 9.18 -15.00
CA SER A 126 17.40 8.21 -14.85
C SER A 126 16.90 6.80 -14.50
N ASN A 127 15.59 6.56 -14.62
CA ASN A 127 14.92 5.30 -14.30
C ASN A 127 15.05 4.85 -12.82
N ARG A 128 15.37 5.77 -11.90
CA ARG A 128 15.44 5.51 -10.46
C ARG A 128 14.06 5.71 -9.84
N LEU A 129 13.75 4.90 -8.81
CA LEU A 129 12.47 5.05 -8.09
C LEU A 129 12.42 6.40 -7.39
N ARG A 130 11.34 7.14 -7.62
CA ARG A 130 11.06 8.39 -6.92
C ARG A 130 10.60 8.12 -5.48
N PRO A 131 10.78 9.08 -4.56
CA PRO A 131 10.26 8.97 -3.20
C PRO A 131 8.72 8.87 -3.19
N ALA A 132 8.15 8.39 -2.10
CA ALA A 132 6.73 8.01 -2.03
C ALA A 132 5.79 9.20 -2.26
N GLU A 133 6.22 10.40 -1.90
CA GLU A 133 5.54 11.68 -2.07
C GLU A 133 5.35 12.05 -3.55
N GLN A 134 6.17 11.47 -4.43
CA GLN A 134 6.12 11.71 -5.88
C GLN A 134 5.46 10.54 -6.63
N TRP A 135 4.84 9.59 -5.93
CA TRP A 135 4.06 8.52 -6.55
C TRP A 135 2.69 9.05 -6.96
N VAL A 136 2.09 8.46 -8.00
CA VAL A 136 0.71 8.77 -8.37
C VAL A 136 -0.21 8.02 -7.41
N LEU A 137 -1.06 8.74 -6.70
CA LEU A 137 -2.08 8.19 -5.82
C LEU A 137 -3.49 8.36 -6.41
N SER A 138 -4.46 7.62 -5.89
CA SER A 138 -5.87 7.94 -6.14
C SER A 138 -6.28 9.22 -5.42
N ASP A 139 -7.18 9.99 -6.01
CA ASP A 139 -7.63 11.28 -5.45
C ASP A 139 -8.46 11.08 -4.16
N GLN A 140 -9.07 9.91 -4.02
CA GLN A 140 -9.86 9.48 -2.87
C GLN A 140 -9.47 8.05 -2.46
N PRO A 141 -9.79 7.60 -1.22
CA PRO A 141 -9.73 6.20 -0.86
C PRO A 141 -10.49 5.34 -1.87
N ALA A 142 -9.82 4.35 -2.45
CA ALA A 142 -10.32 3.58 -3.59
C ALA A 142 -10.81 2.17 -3.22
N HIS A 143 -10.43 1.69 -2.03
CA HIS A 143 -10.80 0.39 -1.49
C HIS A 143 -10.67 0.38 0.04
N ARG A 144 -11.26 -0.64 0.69
CA ARG A 144 -11.13 -0.82 2.15
C ARG A 144 -9.66 -0.97 2.52
N ALA A 145 -9.17 -0.06 3.35
CA ALA A 145 -7.81 -0.13 3.89
C ALA A 145 -7.64 -1.39 4.76
N LEU A 146 -6.47 -2.04 4.64
CA LEU A 146 -6.06 -3.07 5.60
C LEU A 146 -5.34 -2.44 6.79
N ILE A 147 -4.70 -1.28 6.58
CA ILE A 147 -3.80 -0.62 7.53
C ILE A 147 -4.15 0.86 7.58
N THR A 148 -4.07 1.49 8.76
CA THR A 148 -4.20 2.95 8.86
C THR A 148 -2.92 3.64 8.38
N THR A 149 -3.03 4.88 7.88
CA THR A 149 -1.86 5.68 7.49
C THR A 149 -0.85 5.84 8.63
N ALA A 150 -1.33 5.97 9.87
CA ALA A 150 -0.49 6.04 11.06
C ALA A 150 0.34 4.76 11.27
N LEU A 151 -0.29 3.58 11.15
CA LEU A 151 0.41 2.30 11.32
C LEU A 151 1.38 2.03 10.17
N PHE A 152 1.04 2.45 8.94
CA PHE A 152 1.96 2.40 7.80
C PHE A 152 3.25 3.17 8.09
N TRP A 153 3.14 4.44 8.50
CA TRP A 153 4.33 5.26 8.77
C TRP A 153 5.10 4.82 10.01
N ALA A 154 4.42 4.29 11.04
CA ALA A 154 5.09 3.70 12.19
C ALA A 154 5.93 2.47 11.80
N ALA A 155 5.48 1.67 10.82
CA ALA A 155 6.24 0.54 10.32
C ALA A 155 7.50 0.93 9.52
N GLN A 156 7.54 2.15 8.98
CA GLN A 156 8.73 2.65 8.27
C GLN A 156 9.87 2.98 9.23
N ASN A 157 9.54 3.49 10.42
CA ASN A 157 10.51 3.87 11.45
C ASN A 157 10.07 3.32 12.83
N PRO A 158 10.16 2.00 13.06
CA PRO A 158 9.87 1.47 14.37
C PRO A 158 11.04 1.76 15.29
N THR A 159 10.95 2.86 16.03
CA THR A 159 11.82 3.10 17.17
C THR A 159 11.69 1.92 18.13
N THR A 160 12.82 1.35 18.53
CA THR A 160 12.96 0.24 19.50
C THR A 160 12.33 0.53 20.88
N ASP A 161 11.85 1.77 21.12
CA ASP A 161 11.07 2.16 22.29
C ASP A 161 9.70 2.75 21.89
N THR A 162 8.75 1.84 21.65
CA THR A 162 7.46 2.08 20.99
C THR A 162 6.44 2.90 21.80
N ARG A 163 6.73 3.28 23.06
CA ARG A 163 5.80 4.05 23.89
C ARG A 163 5.81 5.56 23.63
N ARG A 164 6.89 6.11 23.07
CA ARG A 164 7.08 7.58 22.93
C ARG A 164 6.59 8.14 21.59
N ALA A 165 6.73 7.38 20.49
CA ALA A 165 6.46 7.87 19.14
C ALA A 165 4.96 7.98 18.78
N LEU A 166 4.12 7.08 19.33
CA LEU A 166 2.67 7.09 19.10
C LEU A 166 1.97 8.32 19.70
N ARG A 167 2.52 8.90 20.79
CA ARG A 167 2.00 10.15 21.39
C ARG A 167 2.25 11.37 20.50
N HIS A 168 3.40 11.47 19.84
CA HIS A 168 3.77 12.69 19.11
C HIS A 168 3.05 12.88 17.77
N ARG A 169 2.54 11.81 17.14
CA ARG A 169 1.92 11.90 15.81
C ARG A 169 0.39 11.93 15.83
N LEU A 170 -0.25 11.46 16.90
CA LEU A 170 -1.69 11.66 17.14
C LEU A 170 -2.00 13.10 17.59
N LEU A 171 -1.05 13.79 18.21
CA LEU A 171 -1.16 15.22 18.58
C LEU A 171 -0.89 16.18 17.40
N ALA A 172 -0.56 15.67 16.21
CA ALA A 172 -0.18 16.45 15.04
C ALA A 172 -1.19 16.33 13.88
N GLN A 173 -2.45 15.99 14.17
CA GLN A 173 -3.57 16.32 13.27
C GLN A 173 -4.09 17.70 13.66
N PRO A 174 -3.86 18.76 12.88
CA PRO A 174 -4.71 19.93 12.97
C PRO A 174 -6.04 19.59 12.28
N HIS A 175 -7.12 20.12 12.84
CA HIS A 175 -8.51 20.10 12.33
C HIS A 175 -9.36 18.90 12.74
N ASP A 176 -9.75 18.88 14.02
CA ASP A 176 -11.16 18.69 14.39
C ASP A 176 -11.47 19.53 15.64
N LEU A 177 -11.47 20.85 15.44
CA LEU A 177 -12.11 21.82 16.32
C LEU A 177 -12.69 22.91 15.42
N SER A 178 -13.95 22.76 15.02
CA SER A 178 -14.92 23.84 15.14
C SER A 178 -16.33 23.28 15.10
N ALA A 179 -17.10 23.79 16.07
CA ALA A 179 -18.54 23.77 16.18
C ALA A 179 -19.25 24.32 14.94
#